data_AF-A0A1Q7ZJI1-F1
#
_entry.id   AF-A0A1Q7ZJI1-F1
#
_cell.length_a   1.000
_cell.length_b   1.000
_cell.length_c   1.000
_cell.angle_alpha   90.00
_cell.angle_beta   90.00
_cell.angle_gamma   90.00
#
_symmetry.space_group_name_H-M   'P 1'
#
loop_
_entity.id
_entity.type
_entity.pdbx_description
1 polymer ?
#
loop_
_entity_poly.entity_id
_entity_poly.type
_entity_poly.pdbx_seq_one_letter_code
_entity_poly.pdbx_strand_id
1 'polypeptide(L)'
;MQRHSRWLRAIGYGVLAEICTIITIIIVATGYKYGIARGLPPEAYDAFGQKAGGVIGIVGGALFTYAFARLLMRRLSASYVAHGIVVAVVAIAVSVLGSIAGHHGVPLGYVFASILKLLAGWFAGFQAGKPATVT
;
A
#
# COMPACT_ATOMS: atom_id res chain seq x y z
N MET A 1 -24.85 -14.21 -5.62
CA MET A 1 -23.42 -14.36 -6.00
C MET A 1 -22.64 -13.06 -6.19
N GLN A 2 -23.19 -11.98 -6.77
CA GLN A 2 -22.42 -10.77 -7.09
C GLN A 2 -21.80 -10.03 -5.88
N ARG A 3 -22.42 -10.03 -4.69
CA ARG A 3 -21.87 -9.36 -3.50
C ARG A 3 -20.53 -9.97 -3.04
N HIS A 4 -20.43 -11.29 -3.01
CA HIS A 4 -19.23 -12.01 -2.54
C HIS A 4 -18.00 -11.70 -3.40
N SER A 5 -18.19 -11.61 -4.73
CA SER A 5 -17.11 -11.26 -5.68
C SER A 5 -16.55 -9.85 -5.47
N ARG A 6 -17.37 -8.88 -5.05
CA ARG A 6 -16.92 -7.48 -4.86
C ARG A 6 -15.97 -7.33 -3.68
N TRP A 7 -16.28 -7.98 -2.57
CA TRP A 7 -15.43 -7.96 -1.37
C TRP A 7 -14.13 -8.73 -1.57
N LEU A 8 -14.19 -9.88 -2.25
CA LEU A 8 -12.99 -10.64 -2.60
C LEU A 8 -12.04 -9.80 -3.48
N ARG A 9 -12.59 -9.02 -4.42
CA ARG A 9 -11.79 -8.09 -5.22
C ARG A 9 -11.17 -6.99 -4.35
N ALA A 10 -11.91 -6.40 -3.40
CA ALA A 10 -11.35 -5.41 -2.46
C ALA A 10 -10.16 -5.96 -1.67
N ILE A 11 -10.28 -7.19 -1.18
CA ILE A 11 -9.19 -7.89 -0.51
C ILE A 11 -8.01 -8.08 -1.46
N GLY A 12 -8.25 -8.60 -2.66
CA GLY A 12 -7.20 -8.80 -3.66
C GLY A 12 -6.45 -7.51 -4.02
N TYR A 13 -7.16 -6.37 -4.14
CA TYR A 13 -6.54 -5.07 -4.40
C TYR A 13 -5.75 -4.54 -3.19
N GLY A 14 -6.17 -4.81 -1.96
CA GLY A 14 -5.41 -4.47 -0.75
C GLY A 14 -4.09 -5.25 -0.67
N VAL A 15 -4.14 -6.56 -0.95
CA VAL A 15 -2.92 -7.39 -1.03
C VAL A 15 -2.01 -6.90 -2.16
N LEU A 16 -2.56 -6.62 -3.34
CA LEU A 16 -1.80 -6.14 -4.48
C LEU A 16 -1.10 -4.79 -4.20
N ALA A 17 -1.78 -3.87 -3.51
CA ALA A 17 -1.19 -2.61 -3.09
C ALA A 17 0.06 -2.80 -2.23
N GLU A 18 0.00 -3.73 -1.26
CA GLU A 18 1.15 -4.00 -0.40
C GLU A 18 2.27 -4.73 -1.15
N ILE A 19 1.94 -5.70 -2.02
CA ILE A 19 2.92 -6.37 -2.88
C ILE A 19 3.68 -5.36 -3.74
N CYS A 20 2.98 -4.41 -4.37
CA CYS A 20 3.62 -3.36 -5.16
C CYS A 20 4.56 -2.50 -4.30
N THR A 21 4.18 -2.21 -3.04
CA THR A 21 5.02 -1.46 -2.11
C THR A 21 6.31 -2.23 -1.78
N ILE A 22 6.19 -3.50 -1.43
CA ILE A 22 7.32 -4.39 -1.11
C ILE A 22 8.26 -4.50 -2.32
N ILE A 23 7.71 -4.77 -3.51
CA ILE A 23 8.49 -4.85 -4.76
C ILE A 23 9.24 -3.54 -5.01
N THR A 24 8.60 -2.39 -4.79
CA THR A 24 9.25 -1.08 -4.97
C THR A 24 10.43 -0.90 -4.02
N ILE A 25 10.28 -1.27 -2.74
CA ILE A 25 11.38 -1.24 -1.77
C ILE A 25 12.53 -2.15 -2.23
N ILE A 26 12.23 -3.38 -2.65
CA ILE A 26 13.23 -4.34 -3.13
C ILE A 26 13.97 -3.79 -4.35
N ILE A 27 13.26 -3.25 -5.33
CA ILE A 27 13.85 -2.67 -6.54
C ILE A 27 14.77 -1.51 -6.19
N VAL A 28 14.33 -0.59 -5.32
CA VAL A 28 15.15 0.57 -4.93
C VAL A 28 16.38 0.14 -4.15
N ALA A 29 16.25 -0.75 -3.17
CA ALA A 29 17.38 -1.25 -2.38
C ALA A 29 18.38 -2.04 -3.24
N THR A 30 17.88 -2.92 -4.11
CA THR A 30 18.70 -3.75 -5.01
C THR A 30 19.37 -2.90 -6.08
N GLY A 31 18.65 -1.93 -6.65
CA GLY A 31 19.17 -0.98 -7.63
C GLY A 31 20.25 -0.09 -7.02
N TYR A 32 20.10 0.34 -5.77
CA TYR A 32 21.15 1.05 -5.06
C TYR A 32 22.41 0.20 -4.89
N LYS A 33 22.28 -1.04 -4.39
CA LYS A 33 23.40 -1.97 -4.15
C LYS A 33 24.16 -2.34 -5.43
N TYR A 34 23.44 -2.73 -6.48
CA TYR A 34 24.04 -3.29 -7.70
C TYR A 34 24.15 -2.30 -8.85
N GLY A 35 23.50 -1.15 -8.79
CA GLY A 35 23.50 -0.15 -9.86
C GLY A 35 24.28 1.11 -9.51
N ILE A 36 24.14 1.62 -8.29
CA ILE A 36 24.60 2.97 -7.92
C ILE A 36 25.85 2.92 -7.04
N ALA A 37 25.79 2.21 -5.92
CA ALA A 37 26.81 2.27 -4.86
C ALA A 37 27.46 0.91 -4.62
N ARG A 38 28.10 0.36 -5.67
CA ARG A 38 28.76 -0.96 -5.61
C ARG A 38 29.97 -0.94 -4.67
N GLY A 39 30.17 -2.03 -3.94
CA GLY A 39 31.37 -2.25 -3.12
C GLY A 39 31.36 -1.63 -1.72
N LEU A 40 30.25 -1.02 -1.30
CA LEU A 40 30.07 -0.57 0.09
C LEU A 40 29.98 -1.76 1.06
N PRO A 41 30.30 -1.54 2.35
CA PRO A 41 30.14 -2.55 3.38
C PRO A 41 28.65 -2.90 3.60
N PRO A 42 28.33 -4.13 4.08
CA PRO A 42 26.96 -4.60 4.29
C PRO A 42 26.09 -3.65 5.13
N GLU A 43 26.67 -3.10 6.20
CA GLU A 43 26.03 -2.15 7.10
C GLU A 43 25.49 -0.89 6.41
N ALA A 44 26.17 -0.42 5.36
CA ALA A 44 25.72 0.74 4.59
C ALA A 44 24.47 0.41 3.75
N TYR A 45 24.39 -0.80 3.22
CA TYR A 45 23.19 -1.25 2.48
C TYR A 45 22.01 -1.49 3.43
N ASP A 46 22.25 -2.02 4.63
CA ASP A 46 21.21 -2.23 5.63
C ASP A 46 20.64 -0.88 6.09
N ALA A 47 21.51 0.10 6.38
CA ALA A 47 21.09 1.45 6.72
C ALA A 47 20.29 2.13 5.59
N PHE A 48 20.71 1.93 4.33
CA PHE A 48 19.94 2.42 3.18
C PHE A 48 18.59 1.71 3.06
N GLY A 49 18.55 0.39 3.19
CA GLY A 49 17.34 -0.43 3.12
C GLY A 49 16.31 -0.02 4.16
N GLN A 50 16.74 0.24 5.41
CA GLN A 50 15.84 0.74 6.46
C GLN A 50 15.26 2.12 6.12
N LYS A 51 16.08 3.05 5.62
CA LYS A 51 15.60 4.38 5.21
C LYS A 51 14.65 4.31 4.02
N ALA A 52 15.03 3.57 2.98
CA ALA A 52 14.21 3.37 1.78
C ALA A 52 12.88 2.70 2.14
N GLY A 53 12.92 1.64 2.95
CA GLY A 53 11.74 0.94 3.46
C GLY A 53 10.83 1.87 4.27
N GLY A 54 11.39 2.72 5.14
CA GLY A 54 10.62 3.70 5.89
C GLY A 54 9.90 4.71 4.98
N VAL A 55 10.63 5.35 4.05
CA VAL A 55 10.05 6.38 3.18
C VAL A 55 9.06 5.78 2.17
N ILE A 56 9.44 4.71 1.47
CA ILE A 56 8.61 4.09 0.44
C ILE A 56 7.43 3.34 1.09
N GLY A 57 7.64 2.67 2.22
CA GLY A 57 6.57 2.00 2.95
C GLY A 57 5.46 2.96 3.39
N ILE A 58 5.83 4.15 3.86
CA ILE A 58 4.89 5.20 4.24
C ILE A 58 4.22 5.82 3.00
N VAL A 59 5.01 6.42 2.12
CA VAL A 59 4.48 7.23 1.01
C VAL A 59 3.98 6.34 -0.13
N GLY A 60 4.83 5.43 -0.59
CA GLY A 60 4.48 4.47 -1.63
C GLY A 60 3.29 3.59 -1.23
N GLY A 61 3.28 3.11 0.02
CA GLY A 61 2.16 2.31 0.55
C GLY A 61 0.81 3.02 0.48
N ALA A 62 0.76 4.30 0.85
CA ALA A 62 -0.44 5.12 0.73
C ALA A 62 -0.84 5.37 -0.74
N LEU A 63 0.13 5.67 -1.60
CA LEU A 63 -0.10 5.91 -3.03
C LEU A 63 -0.64 4.68 -3.75
N PHE A 64 -0.04 3.51 -3.54
CA PHE A 64 -0.53 2.25 -4.12
C PHE A 64 -1.92 1.90 -3.57
N THR A 65 -2.15 2.08 -2.27
CA THR A 65 -3.48 1.86 -1.67
C THR A 65 -4.53 2.76 -2.33
N TYR A 66 -4.25 4.05 -2.49
CA TYR A 66 -5.13 4.98 -3.20
C TYR A 66 -5.38 4.53 -4.65
N ALA A 67 -4.32 4.24 -5.40
CA ALA A 67 -4.41 3.88 -6.81
C ALA A 67 -5.25 2.62 -7.03
N PHE A 68 -5.02 1.58 -6.23
CA PHE A 68 -5.74 0.32 -6.33
C PHE A 68 -7.17 0.40 -5.79
N ALA A 69 -7.41 1.17 -4.72
CA ALA A 69 -8.77 1.48 -4.28
C ALA A 69 -9.54 2.19 -5.40
N ARG A 70 -8.96 3.23 -6.01
CA ARG A 70 -9.55 3.98 -7.12
C ARG A 70 -9.82 3.08 -8.33
N LEU A 71 -8.87 2.22 -8.71
CA LEU A 71 -9.02 1.29 -9.82
C LEU A 71 -10.16 0.29 -9.58
N LEU A 72 -10.27 -0.25 -8.36
CA LEU A 72 -11.38 -1.13 -7.98
C LEU A 72 -12.73 -0.44 -8.16
N MET A 73 -12.88 0.78 -7.64
CA MET A 73 -14.16 1.49 -7.68
C MET A 73 -14.59 1.86 -9.09
N ARG A 74 -13.65 2.19 -9.99
CA ARG A 74 -13.96 2.39 -11.42
C ARG A 74 -14.60 1.15 -12.07
N ARG A 75 -14.41 -0.03 -11.49
CA ARG A 75 -14.92 -1.32 -11.99
C ARG A 75 -16.10 -1.87 -11.18
N LEU A 76 -16.66 -1.09 -10.26
CA LEU A 76 -17.83 -1.46 -9.48
C LEU A 76 -18.97 -0.49 -9.80
N SER A 77 -20.17 -1.03 -10.04
CA SER A 77 -21.35 -0.21 -10.38
C SER A 77 -21.90 0.60 -9.20
N ALA A 78 -21.38 0.38 -7.99
CA ALA A 78 -21.79 1.08 -6.80
C ALA A 78 -20.56 1.58 -6.05
N SER A 79 -20.40 2.90 -6.03
CA SER A 79 -19.30 3.59 -5.38
C SER A 79 -19.54 3.69 -3.88
N TYR A 80 -18.98 2.77 -3.13
CA TYR A 80 -19.03 2.80 -1.67
C TYR A 80 -17.65 3.01 -1.09
N VAL A 81 -17.54 4.02 -0.22
CA VAL A 81 -16.38 4.30 0.63
C VAL A 81 -15.86 3.04 1.32
N ALA A 82 -16.77 2.14 1.72
CA ALA A 82 -16.44 0.86 2.35
C ALA A 82 -15.44 0.00 1.54
N HIS A 83 -15.50 -0.01 0.20
CA HIS A 83 -14.54 -0.80 -0.59
C HIS A 83 -13.12 -0.23 -0.49
N GLY A 84 -12.99 1.10 -0.51
CA GLY A 84 -11.70 1.77 -0.33
C GLY A 84 -11.11 1.53 1.06
N ILE A 85 -11.94 1.56 2.10
CA ILE A 85 -11.53 1.21 3.47
C ILE A 85 -11.07 -0.25 3.55
N VAL A 86 -11.80 -1.20 2.94
CA VAL A 86 -11.38 -2.61 2.96
C VAL A 86 -10.04 -2.82 2.26
N VAL A 87 -9.81 -2.18 1.12
CA VAL A 87 -8.49 -2.20 0.45
C VAL A 87 -7.39 -1.71 1.41
N ALA A 88 -7.62 -0.60 2.10
CA ALA A 88 -6.66 -0.05 3.06
C ALA A 88 -6.42 -0.98 4.26
N VAL A 89 -7.47 -1.51 4.88
CA VAL A 89 -7.36 -2.44 6.03
C VAL A 89 -6.58 -3.68 5.65
N VAL A 90 -6.82 -4.25 4.46
CA VAL A 90 -6.10 -5.44 4.01
C VAL A 90 -4.63 -5.12 3.73
N ALA A 91 -4.34 -3.99 3.09
CA ALA A 91 -2.95 -3.54 2.89
C ALA A 91 -2.23 -3.33 4.24
N ILE A 92 -2.90 -2.76 5.22
CA ILE A 92 -2.38 -2.57 6.59
C ILE A 92 -2.11 -3.91 7.26
N ALA A 93 -3.05 -4.87 7.17
CA ALA A 93 -2.88 -6.19 7.76
C ALA A 93 -1.64 -6.89 7.20
N VAL A 94 -1.44 -6.87 5.88
CA VAL A 94 -0.23 -7.43 5.25
C VAL A 94 1.03 -6.68 5.72
N SER A 95 0.97 -5.35 5.82
CA SER A 95 2.08 -4.52 6.30
C SER A 95 2.48 -4.83 7.74
N VAL A 96 1.50 -4.93 8.64
CA VAL A 96 1.70 -5.23 10.06
C VAL A 96 2.23 -6.65 10.25
N LEU A 97 1.67 -7.63 9.54
CA LEU A 97 2.18 -9.01 9.58
C LEU A 97 3.63 -9.09 9.08
N GLY A 98 3.94 -8.39 7.98
CA GLY A 98 5.32 -8.27 7.49
C GLY A 98 6.25 -7.60 8.49
N SER A 99 5.77 -6.57 9.19
CA SER A 99 6.53 -5.90 10.25
C SER A 99 6.84 -6.82 11.42
N ILE A 100 5.85 -7.57 11.91
CA ILE A 100 6.03 -8.49 13.03
C ILE A 100 7.06 -9.58 12.66
N ALA A 101 6.98 -10.10 11.44
CA ALA A 101 7.91 -11.10 10.95
C ALA A 101 9.34 -10.57 10.75
N GLY A 102 9.50 -9.32 10.33
CA GLY A 102 10.82 -8.74 10.00
C GLY A 102 11.48 -7.89 11.09
N HIS A 103 10.70 -7.23 11.95
CA HIS A 103 11.18 -6.24 12.93
C HIS A 103 10.87 -6.64 14.39
N HIS A 104 10.27 -7.81 14.62
CA HIS A 104 9.82 -8.27 15.96
C HIS A 104 8.90 -7.28 16.68
N GLY A 105 8.16 -6.46 15.93
CA GLY A 105 7.27 -5.44 16.46
C GLY A 105 6.65 -4.57 15.37
N VAL A 106 5.93 -3.52 15.77
CA VAL A 106 5.33 -2.53 14.87
C VAL A 106 5.96 -1.17 15.16
N PRO A 107 7.02 -0.78 14.43
CA PRO A 107 7.64 0.53 14.57
C PRO A 107 6.62 1.66 14.35
N LEU A 108 6.84 2.82 14.98
CA LEU A 108 5.99 4.01 14.83
C LEU A 108 5.71 4.39 13.36
N GLY A 109 6.69 4.19 12.46
CA GLY A 109 6.53 4.43 11.03
C GLY A 109 5.39 3.61 10.41
N TYR A 110 5.15 2.37 10.87
CA TYR A 110 4.05 1.53 10.40
C TYR A 110 2.69 2.03 10.86
N VAL A 111 2.61 2.62 12.07
CA VAL A 111 1.38 3.25 12.56
C VAL A 111 1.02 4.44 11.68
N PHE A 112 1.99 5.30 11.40
CA PHE A 112 1.79 6.44 10.51
C PHE A 112 1.42 6.02 9.08
N ALA A 113 2.13 5.03 8.52
CA ALA A 113 1.79 4.44 7.23
C ALA A 113 0.35 3.90 7.20
N SER A 114 -0.09 3.27 8.29
CA SER A 114 -1.44 2.72 8.39
C SER A 114 -2.51 3.81 8.37
N ILE A 115 -2.29 4.91 9.09
CA ILE A 115 -3.19 6.08 9.05
C ILE A 115 -3.27 6.63 7.63
N LEU A 116 -2.14 6.82 6.95
CA LEU A 116 -2.14 7.32 5.57
C LEU A 116 -2.84 6.37 4.60
N LYS A 117 -2.67 5.05 4.74
CA LYS A 117 -3.38 4.05 3.94
C LYS A 117 -4.89 4.13 4.16
N LEU A 118 -5.35 4.29 5.40
CA LEU A 118 -6.78 4.49 5.69
C LEU A 118 -7.32 5.76 5.03
N LEU A 119 -6.61 6.89 5.16
CA LEU A 119 -6.99 8.15 4.53
C LEU A 119 -7.01 8.02 2.99
N ALA A 120 -6.04 7.34 2.41
CA ALA A 120 -5.97 7.05 0.98
C ALA A 120 -7.16 6.20 0.51
N GLY A 121 -7.47 5.11 1.20
CA GLY A 121 -8.62 4.25 0.90
C GLY A 121 -9.95 5.01 1.03
N TRP A 122 -10.10 5.78 2.10
CA TRP A 122 -11.27 6.64 2.34
C TRP A 122 -11.44 7.68 1.23
N PHE A 123 -10.38 8.42 0.89
CA PHE A 123 -10.39 9.48 -0.09
C PHE A 123 -10.64 8.97 -1.52
N ALA A 124 -10.09 7.81 -1.87
CA ALA A 124 -10.45 7.13 -3.10
C ALA A 124 -11.96 6.82 -3.08
N GLY A 125 -12.42 6.18 -1.99
CA GLY A 125 -13.82 5.87 -1.67
C GLY A 125 -14.78 7.01 -1.97
N PHE A 126 -14.48 8.14 -1.37
CA PHE A 126 -15.29 9.35 -1.43
C PHE A 126 -15.34 9.95 -2.85
N GLN A 127 -14.20 9.99 -3.55
CA GLN A 127 -14.16 10.53 -4.91
C GLN A 127 -14.96 9.70 -5.91
N ALA A 128 -14.96 8.37 -5.77
CA ALA A 128 -15.78 7.53 -6.63
C ALA A 128 -17.28 7.69 -6.36
N GLY A 129 -17.65 8.08 -5.13
CA GLY A 129 -19.03 8.29 -4.69
C GLY A 129 -19.69 9.55 -5.26
N LYS A 130 -18.92 10.46 -5.89
CA LYS A 130 -19.51 11.63 -6.55
C LYS A 130 -20.22 11.19 -7.83
N PRO A 131 -21.52 11.50 -8.01
CA PRO A 131 -22.20 11.24 -9.27
C PRO A 131 -21.45 11.98 -10.38
N ALA A 132 -21.23 11.30 -11.51
CA ALA A 132 -20.76 11.98 -12.71
C ALA A 132 -21.76 13.09 -13.02
N THR A 133 -21.33 14.35 -12.93
CA THR A 133 -22.08 15.48 -13.49
C THR A 133 -22.27 15.17 -14.96
N VAL A 134 -23.50 14.84 -15.33
CA VAL A 134 -23.93 14.70 -16.72
C VAL A 134 -23.85 16.11 -17.31
N THR A 135 -22.80 16.37 -18.07
CA THR A 135 -22.67 17.52 -18.98
C THR A 135 -23.01 17.08 -20.38
#